data_AF-A0AAE0CL22-F1
#
_entry.id   AF-A0AAE0CL22-F1
#
_cell.length_a   1.000
_cell.length_b   1.000
_cell.length_c   1.000
_cell.angle_alpha   90.00
_cell.angle_beta   90.00
_cell.angle_gamma   90.00
#
_symmetry.space_group_name_H-M   'P 1'
#
loop_
_entity.id
_entity.type
_entity.pdbx_description
1 polymer ?
#
loop_
_entity_poly.entity_id
_entity_poly.type
_entity_poly.pdbx_seq_one_letter_code
_entity_poly.pdbx_strand_id
1 'polypeptide(L)'
;MGKTVKLFGFASVQSPAAVKKFVEGHTGEGTVCDVVEVGRFEGTRAHAIVEFATIEAAEHIKFLAAAADGLWFKKSCLKAWNMEPSSRTCHSQHKIDNVKLSVGCQISEEIFSVLWSQENVSVKFGTDLRNFNFFLTYNSVEYKLELYGAPRIYENEGRDVVPKILKEFFYYEESEEEFILERGSSFSCNSDRVPIINPPQDIVLPFKILFKINLLVHHGCLPGPLVDDWFFRFVDPSRLNIACIEHALEKLFHLRECCYDPLNWLSEQYIKYSKSRRTRTLPELLPIALEDGLVYVRKILITPTRMYFYGPEASLSNRVLRSYPDDIDNFLRVSFVDEDGQKLYATALSPRTSSSTDEEKRTGIYRRILSILRNGIDIGGKKFETLAFSNSQLKENSLWMFASRPGLTAVDIRARMGDFSDMKNVARYAARLGQSFGSSKEALHVNGSEVDEIPGIETERGGIKYTFSDGIGKISADLAHIVARK
;
A
#
# COMPACT_ATOMS: atom_id res chain seq x y z
N MET A 1 -10.56 -29.59 -2.40
CA MET A 1 -10.93 -28.30 -3.02
C MET A 1 -12.44 -28.26 -3.12
N GLY A 2 -13.09 -27.24 -2.57
CA GLY A 2 -14.55 -27.07 -2.65
C GLY A 2 -15.01 -26.80 -4.09
N LYS A 3 -16.31 -26.92 -4.34
CA LYS A 3 -16.91 -26.76 -5.67
C LYS A 3 -18.15 -25.87 -5.59
N THR A 4 -18.31 -24.96 -6.52
CA THR A 4 -19.45 -24.02 -6.56
C THR A 4 -20.48 -24.46 -7.58
N VAL A 5 -21.74 -24.56 -7.15
CA VAL A 5 -22.86 -24.99 -7.99
C VAL A 5 -23.96 -23.92 -7.96
N LYS A 6 -24.48 -23.58 -9.12
CA LYS A 6 -25.64 -22.71 -9.27
C LYS A 6 -26.91 -23.56 -9.31
N LEU A 7 -27.82 -23.33 -8.36
CA LEU A 7 -29.16 -23.91 -8.32
C LEU A 7 -30.18 -22.92 -8.89
N PHE A 8 -30.95 -23.34 -9.88
CA PHE A 8 -31.94 -22.51 -10.57
C PHE A 8 -33.32 -23.18 -10.57
N GLY A 9 -34.39 -22.42 -10.27
CA GLY A 9 -35.77 -22.92 -10.36
C GLY A 9 -36.66 -22.59 -9.17
N PHE A 10 -36.12 -21.91 -8.15
CA PHE A 10 -36.90 -21.51 -6.96
C PHE A 10 -38.09 -20.62 -7.36
N ALA A 11 -39.25 -20.81 -6.72
CA ALA A 11 -40.45 -20.02 -7.00
C ALA A 11 -40.32 -18.54 -6.60
N SER A 12 -39.49 -18.24 -5.60
CA SER A 12 -39.15 -16.89 -5.15
C SER A 12 -37.73 -16.85 -4.59
N VAL A 13 -37.16 -15.66 -4.40
CA VAL A 13 -35.86 -15.48 -3.75
C VAL A 13 -35.93 -16.05 -2.34
N GLN A 14 -35.03 -16.98 -2.00
CA GLN A 14 -34.97 -17.62 -0.68
C GLN A 14 -33.91 -16.93 0.19
N SER A 15 -33.98 -17.10 1.50
CA SER A 15 -32.88 -16.68 2.37
C SER A 15 -31.69 -17.65 2.24
N PRO A 16 -30.44 -17.16 2.37
CA PRO A 16 -29.25 -18.00 2.41
C PRO A 16 -29.37 -19.19 3.39
N ALA A 17 -29.91 -18.95 4.58
CA ALA A 17 -30.12 -19.98 5.59
C ALA A 17 -31.11 -21.08 5.15
N ALA A 18 -32.17 -20.72 4.43
CA ALA A 18 -33.15 -21.70 3.92
C ALA A 18 -32.58 -22.56 2.80
N VAL A 19 -31.76 -21.97 1.92
CA VAL A 19 -31.04 -22.70 0.86
C VAL A 19 -30.02 -23.64 1.48
N LYS A 20 -29.22 -23.16 2.45
CA LYS A 20 -28.25 -23.98 3.17
C LYS A 20 -28.88 -25.20 3.81
N LYS A 21 -29.93 -25.01 4.62
CA LYS A 21 -30.64 -26.10 5.30
C LYS A 21 -31.21 -27.14 4.32
N PHE A 22 -31.72 -26.68 3.17
CA PHE A 22 -32.25 -27.59 2.15
C PHE A 22 -31.15 -28.44 1.49
N VAL A 23 -30.05 -27.82 1.11
CA VAL A 23 -28.93 -28.50 0.45
C VAL A 23 -28.26 -29.49 1.41
N GLU A 24 -27.99 -29.07 2.64
CA GLU A 24 -27.43 -29.93 3.69
C GLU A 24 -28.38 -31.06 4.09
N GLY A 25 -29.70 -30.88 3.92
CA GLY A 25 -30.66 -31.98 4.09
C GLY A 25 -30.47 -33.15 3.12
N HIS A 26 -29.81 -32.92 1.98
CA HIS A 26 -29.50 -33.96 0.98
C HIS A 26 -28.04 -34.42 1.00
N THR A 27 -27.14 -33.60 1.55
CA THR A 27 -25.68 -33.83 1.50
C THR A 27 -25.04 -34.09 2.85
N GLY A 28 -25.74 -33.81 3.95
CA GLY A 28 -25.24 -33.87 5.31
C GLY A 28 -24.99 -32.48 5.89
N GLU A 29 -25.16 -32.34 7.21
CA GLU A 29 -24.90 -31.08 7.93
C GLU A 29 -23.41 -30.69 7.83
N GLY A 30 -23.13 -29.42 7.55
CA GLY A 30 -21.75 -28.91 7.42
C GLY A 30 -21.12 -29.08 6.03
N THR A 31 -21.86 -29.61 5.05
CA THR A 31 -21.34 -29.79 3.67
C THR A 31 -21.44 -28.52 2.83
N VAL A 32 -22.20 -27.51 3.25
CA VAL A 32 -22.30 -26.21 2.58
C VAL A 32 -21.45 -25.18 3.32
N CYS A 33 -20.44 -24.66 2.64
CA CYS A 33 -19.58 -23.59 3.18
C CYS A 33 -20.34 -22.27 3.25
N ASP A 34 -20.92 -21.84 2.13
CA ASP A 34 -21.66 -20.58 2.02
C ASP A 34 -22.72 -20.62 0.90
N VAL A 35 -23.69 -19.71 1.00
CA VAL A 35 -24.63 -19.40 -0.08
C VAL A 35 -24.31 -17.99 -0.57
N VAL A 36 -23.41 -17.96 -1.56
CA VAL A 36 -22.73 -16.75 -2.08
C VAL A 36 -23.72 -15.70 -2.58
N GLU A 37 -24.79 -16.15 -3.24
CA GLU A 37 -25.79 -15.27 -3.82
C GLU A 37 -27.15 -15.96 -3.85
N VAL A 38 -28.21 -15.22 -3.52
CA VAL A 38 -29.57 -15.60 -3.88
C VAL A 38 -30.22 -14.42 -4.59
N GLY A 39 -30.69 -14.66 -5.81
CA GLY A 39 -31.14 -13.57 -6.66
C GLY A 39 -32.14 -14.01 -7.72
N ARG A 40 -32.53 -13.05 -8.56
CA ARG A 40 -33.45 -13.26 -9.67
C ARG A 40 -32.96 -12.45 -10.87
N PHE A 41 -32.57 -13.14 -11.95
CA PHE A 41 -32.35 -12.50 -13.24
C PHE A 41 -33.70 -12.37 -13.96
N GLU A 42 -33.88 -11.30 -14.75
CA GLU A 42 -35.12 -10.96 -15.46
C GLU A 42 -35.87 -12.20 -16.00
N GLY A 43 -36.94 -12.59 -15.29
CA GLY A 43 -37.59 -13.89 -15.42
C GLY A 43 -38.45 -14.23 -14.20
N THR A 44 -39.18 -15.35 -14.20
CA THR A 44 -40.12 -15.73 -13.11
C THR A 44 -39.50 -16.56 -11.98
N ARG A 45 -38.33 -17.17 -12.17
CA ARG A 45 -37.71 -18.10 -11.20
C ARG A 45 -36.43 -17.52 -10.60
N ALA A 46 -36.21 -17.78 -9.32
CA ALA A 46 -35.03 -17.36 -8.58
C ALA A 46 -33.93 -18.43 -8.63
N HIS A 47 -32.72 -18.02 -8.29
CA HIS A 47 -31.53 -18.84 -8.27
C HIS A 47 -30.72 -18.62 -7.01
N ALA A 48 -29.90 -19.60 -6.67
CA ALA A 48 -28.93 -19.53 -5.60
C ALA A 48 -27.58 -20.07 -6.08
N ILE A 49 -26.49 -19.48 -5.62
CA ILE A 49 -25.14 -19.96 -5.85
C ILE A 49 -24.64 -20.52 -4.52
N VAL A 50 -24.29 -21.81 -4.51
CA VAL A 50 -23.94 -22.57 -3.30
C VAL A 50 -22.52 -23.08 -3.44
N GLU A 51 -21.72 -22.87 -2.41
CA GLU A 51 -20.34 -23.36 -2.31
C GLU A 51 -20.28 -24.56 -1.36
N PHE A 52 -19.71 -25.67 -1.83
CA PHE A 52 -19.64 -26.93 -1.10
C PHE A 52 -18.24 -27.17 -0.52
N ALA A 53 -18.21 -27.73 0.68
CA ALA A 53 -16.98 -28.13 1.39
C ALA A 53 -16.24 -29.26 0.67
N THR A 54 -16.99 -30.17 0.02
CA THR A 54 -16.43 -31.32 -0.70
C THR A 54 -16.95 -31.39 -2.14
N ILE A 55 -16.13 -31.95 -3.03
CA ILE A 55 -16.50 -32.20 -4.44
C ILE A 55 -17.64 -33.22 -4.52
N GLU A 56 -17.63 -34.21 -3.62
CA GLU A 56 -18.63 -35.27 -3.53
C GLU A 56 -20.02 -34.71 -3.24
N ALA A 57 -20.15 -33.77 -2.30
CA ALA A 57 -21.43 -33.13 -1.99
C ALA A 57 -21.97 -32.32 -3.18
N ALA A 58 -21.10 -31.60 -3.89
CA ALA A 58 -21.48 -30.84 -5.08
C ALA A 58 -21.95 -31.75 -6.24
N GLU A 59 -21.25 -32.86 -6.48
CA GLU A 59 -21.66 -33.82 -7.51
C GLU A 59 -22.93 -34.60 -7.11
N HIS A 60 -23.13 -34.87 -5.82
CA HIS A 60 -24.35 -35.50 -5.34
C HIS A 60 -25.59 -34.63 -5.62
N ILE A 61 -25.52 -33.33 -5.35
CA ILE A 61 -26.62 -32.38 -5.65
C ILE A 61 -26.90 -32.30 -7.15
N LYS A 62 -25.86 -32.35 -7.98
CA LYS A 62 -26.03 -32.38 -9.44
C LYS A 62 -26.67 -33.67 -9.92
N PHE A 63 -26.26 -34.80 -9.37
CA PHE A 63 -26.85 -36.09 -9.66
C PHE A 63 -28.35 -36.09 -9.32
N LEU A 64 -28.73 -35.59 -8.14
CA LEU A 64 -30.13 -35.46 -7.73
C LEU A 64 -30.92 -34.51 -8.66
N ALA A 65 -30.31 -33.41 -9.11
CA ALA A 65 -30.95 -32.48 -10.04
C ALA A 65 -31.15 -33.04 -11.46
N ALA A 66 -30.38 -34.08 -11.85
CA ALA A 66 -30.45 -34.73 -13.15
C ALA A 66 -31.19 -36.08 -13.13
N ALA A 67 -31.49 -36.64 -11.95
CA ALA A 67 -32.19 -37.90 -11.77
C ALA A 67 -33.66 -37.81 -12.20
N ALA A 68 -34.28 -38.96 -12.48
CA ALA A 68 -35.68 -39.06 -12.92
C ALA A 68 -36.67 -38.44 -11.91
N ASP A 69 -36.37 -38.53 -10.62
CA ASP A 69 -37.19 -37.97 -9.55
C ASP A 69 -36.97 -36.45 -9.36
N GLY A 70 -35.86 -35.90 -9.86
CA GLY A 70 -35.50 -34.48 -9.81
C GLY A 70 -35.20 -33.93 -8.41
N LEU A 71 -34.53 -32.78 -8.34
CA LEU A 71 -34.28 -32.08 -7.08
C LEU A 71 -35.39 -31.06 -6.81
N TRP A 72 -36.26 -31.33 -5.83
CA TRP A 72 -37.43 -30.49 -5.55
C TRP A 72 -37.27 -29.64 -4.32
N PHE A 73 -37.49 -28.33 -4.48
CA PHE A 73 -37.67 -27.40 -3.36
C PHE A 73 -39.14 -26.98 -3.28
N LYS A 74 -39.83 -27.45 -2.23
CA LYS A 74 -41.29 -27.32 -2.08
C LYS A 74 -42.02 -27.90 -3.31
N LYS A 75 -42.58 -27.05 -4.17
CA LYS A 75 -43.29 -27.44 -5.42
C LYS A 75 -42.53 -27.06 -6.69
N SER A 76 -41.22 -26.79 -6.59
CA SER A 76 -40.40 -26.36 -7.73
C SER A 76 -39.22 -27.28 -7.94
N CYS A 77 -39.09 -27.79 -9.17
CA CYS A 77 -37.93 -28.57 -9.59
C CYS A 77 -36.74 -27.65 -9.88
N LEU A 78 -35.58 -28.01 -9.35
CA LEU A 78 -34.34 -27.26 -9.45
C LEU A 78 -33.38 -27.91 -10.46
N LYS A 79 -32.67 -27.07 -11.20
CA LYS A 79 -31.55 -27.45 -12.06
C LYS A 79 -30.24 -26.97 -11.48
N ALA A 80 -29.19 -27.77 -11.63
CA ALA A 80 -27.87 -27.51 -11.08
C ALA A 80 -26.80 -27.41 -12.18
N TRP A 81 -25.93 -26.40 -12.11
CA TRP A 81 -24.85 -26.16 -13.08
C TRP A 81 -23.54 -25.85 -12.35
N ASN A 82 -22.41 -26.29 -12.89
CA ASN A 82 -21.10 -25.86 -12.41
C ASN A 82 -20.88 -24.39 -12.77
N MET A 83 -20.26 -23.63 -11.87
CA MET A 83 -19.71 -22.31 -12.16
C MET A 83 -18.20 -22.40 -12.30
N GLU A 84 -17.60 -21.59 -13.18
CA GLU A 84 -16.14 -21.39 -13.18
C GLU A 84 -15.71 -20.75 -11.86
N PRO A 85 -14.50 -21.06 -11.34
CA PRO A 85 -14.03 -20.52 -10.08
C PRO A 85 -13.93 -18.99 -10.15
N SER A 86 -14.88 -18.29 -9.54
CA SER A 86 -14.73 -16.87 -9.24
C SER A 86 -13.58 -16.70 -8.24
N SER A 87 -12.81 -15.61 -8.37
CA SER A 87 -11.65 -15.22 -7.53
C SER A 87 -11.93 -15.01 -6.02
N ARG A 88 -13.07 -15.50 -5.53
CA ARG A 88 -13.45 -15.62 -4.13
C ARG A 88 -13.63 -17.10 -3.79
N THR A 89 -12.57 -17.88 -3.88
CA THR A 89 -12.52 -19.22 -3.29
C THR A 89 -12.64 -19.10 -1.78
N CYS A 90 -13.50 -19.91 -1.16
CA CYS A 90 -13.51 -20.12 0.28
C CYS A 90 -12.15 -20.69 0.72
N HIS A 91 -11.24 -19.80 1.12
CA HIS A 91 -10.21 -20.16 2.09
C HIS A 91 -10.96 -20.54 3.36
N SER A 92 -10.68 -21.72 3.94
CA SER A 92 -11.23 -22.09 5.24
C SER A 92 -11.03 -20.94 6.22
N GLN A 93 -12.11 -20.23 6.55
CA GLN A 93 -12.04 -19.14 7.51
C GLN A 93 -12.04 -19.75 8.89
N HIS A 94 -10.93 -19.57 9.60
CA HIS A 94 -10.84 -19.95 10.99
C HIS A 94 -11.58 -18.89 11.81
N LYS A 95 -12.35 -19.35 12.80
CA LYS A 95 -13.05 -18.49 13.76
C LYS A 95 -12.60 -18.90 15.15
N ILE A 96 -12.21 -17.92 15.95
CA ILE A 96 -11.94 -18.08 17.38
C ILE A 96 -12.92 -17.16 18.10
N ASP A 97 -13.66 -17.70 19.05
CA ASP A 97 -14.63 -16.96 19.85
C ASP A 97 -14.10 -16.78 21.28
N ASN A 98 -14.68 -15.82 22.00
CA ASN A 98 -14.38 -15.56 23.41
C ASN A 98 -12.90 -15.24 23.70
N VAL A 99 -12.25 -14.47 22.83
CA VAL A 99 -10.88 -14.00 23.09
C VAL A 99 -10.87 -12.62 23.72
N LYS A 100 -9.84 -12.35 24.53
CA LYS A 100 -9.48 -11.00 24.98
C LYS A 100 -8.71 -10.30 23.86
N LEU A 101 -9.27 -9.21 23.34
CA LEU A 101 -8.54 -8.30 22.45
C LEU A 101 -7.85 -7.23 23.30
N SER A 102 -6.53 -7.26 23.33
CA SER A 102 -5.72 -6.20 23.96
C SER A 102 -5.18 -5.26 22.89
N VAL A 103 -5.35 -3.95 23.09
CA VAL A 103 -4.78 -2.87 22.29
C VAL A 103 -3.75 -2.16 23.14
N GLY A 104 -2.55 -1.99 22.61
CA GLY A 104 -1.42 -1.55 23.42
C GLY A 104 -0.17 -1.31 22.59
N CYS A 105 0.98 -1.27 23.24
CA CYS A 105 2.28 -1.08 22.62
C CYS A 105 3.27 -2.11 23.16
N GLN A 106 4.00 -2.74 22.25
CA GLN A 106 5.14 -3.58 22.61
C GLN A 106 6.30 -2.67 23.04
N ILE A 107 6.81 -2.86 24.26
CA ILE A 107 7.85 -2.00 24.85
C ILE A 107 9.21 -2.70 24.94
N SER A 108 9.24 -4.03 24.84
CA SER A 108 10.46 -4.83 24.71
C SER A 108 10.19 -6.09 23.87
N GLU A 109 11.21 -6.95 23.70
CA GLU A 109 11.05 -8.23 22.99
C GLU A 109 10.04 -9.18 23.65
N GLU A 110 9.81 -9.05 24.96
CA GLU A 110 8.98 -9.98 25.74
C GLU A 110 7.85 -9.27 26.51
N ILE A 111 7.77 -7.94 26.48
CA ILE A 111 6.78 -7.18 27.27
C ILE A 111 5.83 -6.39 26.35
N PHE A 112 4.53 -6.58 26.58
CA PHE A 112 3.46 -5.85 25.92
C PHE A 112 2.66 -5.05 26.95
N SER A 113 2.60 -3.73 26.76
CA SER A 113 1.82 -2.86 27.64
C SER A 113 0.43 -2.62 27.07
N VAL A 114 -0.60 -2.89 27.86
CA VAL A 114 -2.00 -2.88 27.44
C VAL A 114 -2.65 -1.53 27.78
N LEU A 115 -3.10 -0.80 26.76
CA LEU A 115 -3.81 0.48 26.92
C LEU A 115 -5.32 0.28 27.07
N TRP A 116 -5.85 -0.75 26.43
CA TRP A 116 -7.26 -1.08 26.45
C TRP A 116 -7.42 -2.57 26.18
N SER A 117 -8.39 -3.20 26.83
CA SER A 117 -8.74 -4.59 26.52
C SER A 117 -10.24 -4.78 26.51
N GLN A 118 -10.68 -5.78 25.73
CA GLN A 118 -12.07 -6.16 25.61
C GLN A 118 -12.19 -7.67 25.57
N GLU A 119 -13.04 -8.19 26.46
CA GLU A 119 -13.41 -9.59 26.50
C GLU A 119 -14.52 -9.91 25.50
N ASN A 120 -14.71 -11.21 25.22
CA ASN A 120 -15.77 -11.74 24.36
C ASN A 120 -15.69 -11.25 22.91
N VAL A 121 -14.47 -11.11 22.37
CA VAL A 121 -14.25 -10.78 20.96
C VAL A 121 -14.26 -12.06 20.13
N SER A 122 -14.88 -12.00 18.96
CA SER A 122 -14.81 -13.05 17.95
C SER A 122 -13.84 -12.64 16.84
N VAL A 123 -12.88 -13.49 16.51
CA VAL A 123 -11.89 -13.23 15.46
C VAL A 123 -12.12 -14.17 14.29
N LYS A 124 -12.20 -13.63 13.08
CA LYS A 124 -12.25 -14.39 11.83
C LYS A 124 -11.04 -14.07 10.97
N PHE A 125 -10.34 -15.10 10.49
CA PHE A 125 -9.19 -14.96 9.62
C PHE A 125 -9.11 -16.05 8.55
N GLY A 126 -8.53 -15.69 7.40
CA GLY A 126 -8.26 -16.63 6.31
C GLY A 126 -7.01 -17.48 6.57
N THR A 127 -6.86 -18.55 5.80
CA THR A 127 -5.67 -19.43 5.84
C THR A 127 -4.35 -18.71 5.56
N ASP A 128 -4.40 -17.56 4.89
CA ASP A 128 -3.24 -16.74 4.56
C ASP A 128 -2.83 -15.77 5.69
N LEU A 129 -3.62 -15.66 6.77
CA LEU A 129 -3.38 -14.78 7.92
C LEU A 129 -3.12 -13.31 7.51
N ARG A 130 -3.69 -12.86 6.38
CA ARG A 130 -3.50 -11.48 5.88
C ARG A 130 -4.57 -10.51 6.31
N ASN A 131 -5.76 -11.03 6.63
CA ASN A 131 -6.93 -10.25 6.93
C ASN A 131 -7.58 -10.79 8.20
N PHE A 132 -7.65 -9.95 9.22
CA PHE A 132 -8.28 -10.28 10.49
C PHE A 132 -9.50 -9.39 10.70
N ASN A 133 -10.62 -10.04 10.99
CA ASN A 133 -11.86 -9.35 11.33
C ASN A 133 -12.19 -9.65 12.79
N PHE A 134 -12.12 -8.64 13.64
CA PHE A 134 -12.52 -8.70 15.03
C PHE A 134 -13.95 -8.18 15.14
N PHE A 135 -14.81 -8.95 15.79
CA PHE A 135 -16.19 -8.59 16.06
C PHE A 135 -16.34 -8.44 17.57
N LEU A 136 -16.72 -7.25 18.02
CA LEU A 136 -16.85 -6.93 19.43
C LEU A 136 -18.10 -6.08 19.65
N THR A 137 -18.68 -6.19 20.84
CA THR A 137 -19.81 -5.34 21.24
C THR A 137 -19.33 -4.31 22.25
N TYR A 138 -19.56 -3.04 21.96
CA TYR A 138 -19.21 -1.95 22.86
C TYR A 138 -20.40 -0.99 22.99
N ASN A 139 -20.82 -0.68 24.22
CA ASN A 139 -22.02 0.14 24.50
C ASN A 139 -23.28 -0.33 23.74
N SER A 140 -23.51 -1.65 23.70
CA SER A 140 -24.64 -2.28 23.00
C SER A 140 -24.67 -2.08 21.48
N VAL A 141 -23.55 -1.66 20.88
CA VAL A 141 -23.37 -1.57 19.43
C VAL A 141 -22.33 -2.61 19.00
N GLU A 142 -22.64 -3.36 17.95
CA GLU A 142 -21.71 -4.29 17.33
C GLU A 142 -20.73 -3.53 16.42
N TYR A 143 -19.44 -3.76 16.64
CA TYR A 143 -18.37 -3.21 15.82
C TYR A 143 -17.63 -4.34 15.12
N LYS A 144 -17.20 -4.02 13.89
CA LYS A 144 -16.26 -4.82 13.12
C LYS A 144 -14.98 -4.02 12.95
N LEU A 145 -13.87 -4.56 13.45
CA LEU A 145 -12.53 -4.02 13.24
C LEU A 145 -11.82 -4.91 12.22
N GLU A 146 -11.40 -4.31 11.10
CA GLU A 146 -10.65 -4.97 10.03
C GLU A 146 -9.19 -4.57 10.14
N LEU A 147 -8.30 -5.55 10.32
CA LEU A 147 -6.86 -5.34 10.26
C LEU A 147 -6.31 -5.93 8.95
N TYR A 148 -5.63 -5.08 8.18
CA TYR A 148 -4.98 -5.43 6.93
C TYR A 148 -3.46 -5.48 7.12
N GLY A 149 -2.82 -6.51 6.55
CA GLY A 149 -1.39 -6.78 6.76
C GLY A 149 -1.20 -7.95 7.72
N ALA A 150 0.00 -8.52 7.81
CA ALA A 150 0.30 -9.60 8.75
C ALA A 150 0.21 -9.04 10.19
N PRO A 151 -0.94 -9.19 10.88
CA PRO A 151 -1.06 -8.63 12.21
C PRO A 151 -0.27 -9.53 13.15
N ARG A 152 0.47 -8.92 14.09
CA ARG A 152 1.06 -9.67 15.19
C ARG A 152 -0.07 -9.98 16.15
N ILE A 153 -0.44 -11.27 16.23
CA ILE A 153 -1.56 -11.76 17.06
C ILE A 153 -0.94 -12.34 18.33
N TYR A 154 -1.57 -12.06 19.46
CA TYR A 154 -1.12 -12.52 20.77
C TYR A 154 -2.28 -13.24 21.48
N GLU A 155 -2.01 -14.39 22.07
CA GLU A 155 -2.98 -15.15 22.86
C GLU A 155 -2.64 -14.99 24.35
N ASN A 156 -3.67 -14.84 25.20
CA ASN A 156 -3.57 -14.99 26.64
C ASN A 156 -4.37 -16.25 27.03
N GLU A 157 -3.79 -17.16 27.80
CA GLU A 157 -4.24 -18.55 27.90
C GLU A 157 -5.72 -18.69 28.32
N GLY A 158 -6.53 -19.25 27.41
CA GLY A 158 -7.91 -19.66 27.67
C GLY A 158 -8.35 -20.70 26.65
N ARG A 159 -8.59 -21.93 27.12
CA ARG A 159 -8.79 -23.15 26.31
C ARG A 159 -9.81 -22.98 25.17
N ASP A 160 -9.33 -23.03 23.93
CA ASP A 160 -9.98 -23.69 22.78
C ASP A 160 -8.96 -23.95 21.66
N VAL A 161 -9.30 -24.81 20.69
CA VAL A 161 -8.35 -25.39 19.72
C VAL A 161 -7.82 -24.33 18.72
N VAL A 162 -6.76 -23.64 19.11
CA VAL A 162 -6.01 -22.72 18.25
C VAL A 162 -5.11 -23.50 17.27
N PRO A 163 -5.11 -23.19 15.96
CA PRO A 163 -4.20 -23.78 14.98
C PRO A 163 -2.73 -23.72 15.45
N LYS A 164 -1.98 -24.83 15.36
CA LYS A 164 -0.57 -24.92 15.80
C LYS A 164 0.29 -23.75 15.35
N ILE A 165 0.04 -23.24 14.15
CA ILE A 165 0.77 -22.10 13.60
C ILE A 165 0.70 -20.89 14.52
N LEU A 166 -0.45 -20.57 15.13
CA LEU A 166 -0.62 -19.43 16.03
C LEU A 166 0.02 -19.63 17.42
N LYS A 167 0.27 -20.88 17.84
CA LYS A 167 0.97 -21.19 19.10
C LYS A 167 2.47 -20.96 19.03
N GLU A 168 3.03 -20.91 17.83
CA GLU A 168 4.44 -20.58 17.59
C GLU A 168 4.68 -19.05 17.55
N PHE A 169 3.61 -18.23 17.52
CA PHE A 169 3.71 -16.78 17.52
C PHE A 169 3.70 -16.23 18.95
N PHE A 170 4.89 -16.20 19.55
CA PHE A 170 5.35 -15.18 20.50
C PHE A 170 4.54 -14.98 21.80
N TYR A 171 5.14 -15.41 22.91
CA TYR A 171 4.68 -15.11 24.27
C TYR A 171 5.15 -13.71 24.69
N TYR A 172 4.27 -12.93 25.32
CA TYR A 172 4.62 -11.66 25.96
C TYR A 172 3.99 -11.60 27.35
N GLU A 173 4.72 -11.04 28.31
CA GLU A 173 4.19 -10.70 29.62
C GLU A 173 3.45 -9.36 29.53
N GLU A 174 2.21 -9.33 30.05
CA GLU A 174 1.42 -8.10 30.17
C GLU A 174 2.08 -7.21 31.22
N SER A 175 2.46 -5.99 30.83
CA SER A 175 2.95 -5.02 31.79
C SER A 175 1.79 -4.44 32.60
N GLU A 176 1.85 -4.56 33.92
CA GLU A 176 0.94 -3.91 34.86
C GLU A 176 1.33 -2.45 35.17
N GLU A 177 2.37 -1.92 34.52
CA GLU A 177 2.83 -0.55 34.76
C GLU A 177 1.81 0.46 34.25
N GLU A 178 1.41 1.39 35.12
CA GLU A 178 0.53 2.48 34.74
C GLU A 178 1.25 3.49 33.84
N PHE A 179 0.62 3.86 32.72
CA PHE A 179 1.15 4.91 31.86
C PHE A 179 1.10 6.27 32.57
N ILE A 180 2.28 6.79 32.90
CA ILE A 180 2.43 8.15 33.38
C ILE A 180 2.50 9.07 32.17
N LEU A 181 1.51 9.95 32.03
CA LEU A 181 1.55 10.99 31.00
C LEU A 181 2.62 12.01 31.36
N GLU A 182 3.78 11.90 30.72
CA GLU A 182 4.83 12.90 30.83
C GLU A 182 4.65 13.99 29.78
N ARG A 183 4.73 15.26 30.21
CA ARG A 183 4.80 16.39 29.27
C ARG A 183 6.24 16.56 28.83
N GLY A 184 6.53 16.20 27.58
CA GLY A 184 7.83 16.36 26.96
C GLY A 184 7.76 16.96 25.56
N SER A 185 8.93 17.17 24.95
CA SER A 185 9.05 17.45 23.52
C SER A 185 8.78 16.18 22.73
N SER A 186 7.89 16.24 21.73
CA SER A 186 7.70 15.11 20.82
C SER A 186 9.01 14.79 20.10
N PHE A 187 9.31 13.51 19.91
CA PHE A 187 10.38 13.08 18.99
C PHE A 187 10.07 13.45 17.54
N SER A 188 8.82 13.83 17.24
CA SER A 188 8.42 14.44 15.98
C SER A 188 8.65 15.94 15.98
N CYS A 189 9.27 16.45 14.92
CA CYS A 189 9.34 17.88 14.65
C CYS A 189 8.04 18.47 14.04
N ASN A 190 7.05 17.65 13.67
CA ASN A 190 5.83 18.09 13.00
C ASN A 190 4.64 17.17 13.36
N SER A 191 3.91 17.55 14.41
CA SER A 191 2.74 16.81 14.91
C SER A 191 1.58 16.74 13.91
N ASP A 192 1.42 17.76 13.07
CA ASP A 192 0.28 17.89 12.16
C ASP A 192 0.37 16.92 10.98
N ARG A 193 1.55 16.32 10.76
CA ARG A 193 1.88 15.66 9.49
C ARG A 193 2.44 14.26 9.58
N VAL A 194 2.60 13.69 10.78
CA VAL A 194 3.20 12.37 11.13
C VAL A 194 4.62 12.55 11.67
N PRO A 195 5.09 11.69 12.60
CA PRO A 195 6.44 11.78 13.13
C PRO A 195 7.53 11.75 12.06
N ILE A 196 7.94 12.91 11.57
CA ILE A 196 9.25 13.10 10.95
C ILE A 196 10.22 13.38 12.09
N ILE A 197 11.31 12.62 12.12
CA ILE A 197 12.37 12.77 13.10
C ILE A 197 13.46 13.64 12.49
N ASN A 198 13.90 14.64 13.26
CA ASN A 198 15.05 15.46 12.94
C ASN A 198 16.08 15.38 14.08
N PRO A 199 17.38 15.49 13.76
CA PRO A 199 18.41 15.59 14.78
C PRO A 199 18.30 16.91 15.56
N PRO A 200 18.90 16.98 16.76
CA PRO A 200 19.16 18.22 17.48
C PRO A 200 19.88 19.28 16.62
N GLN A 201 19.74 20.56 16.98
CA GLN A 201 20.26 21.67 16.17
C GLN A 201 21.80 21.65 15.99
N ASP A 202 22.53 21.00 16.88
CA ASP A 202 23.98 20.86 16.85
C ASP A 202 24.47 19.70 15.96
N ILE A 203 23.58 18.80 15.52
CA ILE A 203 23.94 17.62 14.74
C ILE A 203 23.41 17.76 13.30
N VAL A 204 24.33 17.87 12.35
CA VAL A 204 23.99 17.94 10.92
C VAL A 204 24.21 16.57 10.27
N LEU A 205 23.12 15.86 10.00
CA LEU A 205 23.17 14.57 9.32
C LEU A 205 22.95 14.69 7.80
N PRO A 206 23.69 13.91 6.99
CA PRO A 206 23.38 13.74 5.58
C PRO A 206 21.95 13.25 5.37
N PHE A 207 21.29 13.80 4.34
CA PHE A 207 19.92 13.44 3.97
C PHE A 207 19.70 11.92 3.87
N LYS A 208 20.67 11.17 3.32
CA LYS A 208 20.57 9.70 3.15
C LYS A 208 20.42 8.97 4.49
N ILE A 209 21.22 9.35 5.48
CA ILE A 209 21.20 8.75 6.82
C ILE A 209 19.87 9.08 7.51
N LEU A 210 19.47 10.35 7.50
CA LEU A 210 18.23 10.77 8.15
C LEU A 210 16.99 10.14 7.49
N PHE A 211 16.99 10.01 6.16
CA PHE A 211 15.92 9.31 5.45
C PHE A 211 15.84 7.84 5.87
N LYS A 212 16.99 7.16 6.03
CA LYS A 212 17.03 5.76 6.50
C LYS A 212 16.57 5.62 7.95
N ILE A 213 16.89 6.57 8.83
CA ILE A 213 16.40 6.59 10.23
C ILE A 213 14.87 6.71 10.25
N ASN A 214 14.30 7.65 9.49
CA ASN A 214 12.84 7.80 9.38
C ASN A 214 12.21 6.51 8.80
N LEU A 215 12.84 5.89 7.79
CA LEU A 215 12.43 4.59 7.27
C LEU A 215 12.39 3.51 8.38
N LEU A 216 13.46 3.36 9.16
CA LEU A 216 13.50 2.38 10.24
C LEU A 216 12.39 2.60 11.28
N VAL A 217 12.10 3.84 11.66
CA VAL A 217 11.02 4.13 12.62
C VAL A 217 9.64 3.87 12.04
N HIS A 218 9.38 4.33 10.82
CA HIS A 218 8.06 4.13 10.18
C HIS A 218 7.74 2.67 9.88
N HIS A 219 8.76 1.83 9.70
CA HIS A 219 8.61 0.37 9.53
C HIS A 219 8.68 -0.41 10.85
N GLY A 220 8.75 0.27 12.00
CA GLY A 220 8.77 -0.38 13.31
C GLY A 220 10.05 -1.17 13.62
N CYS A 221 11.15 -0.85 12.94
CA CYS A 221 12.48 -1.40 13.23
C CYS A 221 13.17 -0.66 14.39
N LEU A 222 12.79 0.61 14.62
CA LEU A 222 13.29 1.44 15.70
C LEU A 222 12.13 2.11 16.45
N PRO A 223 12.11 2.08 17.80
CA PRO A 223 11.19 2.90 18.56
C PRO A 223 11.55 4.37 18.42
N GLY A 224 10.60 5.21 17.98
CA GLY A 224 10.80 6.65 17.82
C GLY A 224 11.39 7.36 19.06
N PRO A 225 10.91 7.08 20.29
CA PRO A 225 11.45 7.68 21.51
C PRO A 225 12.93 7.35 21.81
N LEU A 226 13.47 6.25 21.27
CA LEU A 226 14.88 5.87 21.44
C LEU A 226 15.81 6.53 20.41
N VAL A 227 15.25 7.29 19.47
CA VAL A 227 16.01 8.10 18.51
C VAL A 227 16.30 9.47 19.15
N ASP A 228 17.09 9.44 20.21
CA ASP A 228 17.46 10.59 21.03
C ASP A 228 18.82 11.20 20.61
N ASP A 229 19.27 12.22 21.36
CA ASP A 229 20.56 12.89 21.13
C ASP A 229 21.74 11.92 21.11
N TRP A 230 21.72 10.88 21.94
CA TRP A 230 22.76 9.87 21.98
C TRP A 230 22.75 9.00 20.74
N PHE A 231 21.56 8.56 20.29
CA PHE A 231 21.42 7.84 19.04
C PHE A 231 21.98 8.65 17.88
N PHE A 232 21.62 9.94 17.79
CA PHE A 232 22.13 10.82 16.72
C PHE A 232 23.65 10.95 16.73
N ARG A 233 24.29 10.97 17.90
CA ARG A 233 25.76 10.96 18.02
C ARG A 233 26.40 9.66 17.55
N PHE A 234 25.69 8.53 17.60
CA PHE A 234 26.14 7.22 17.10
C PHE A 234 25.95 7.06 15.58
N VAL A 235 25.20 7.95 14.95
CA VAL A 235 25.00 7.96 13.49
C VAL A 235 25.53 9.25 12.84
N ASP A 236 26.37 9.99 13.57
CA ASP A 236 27.02 11.21 13.10
C ASP A 236 28.30 10.89 12.29
N PRO A 237 28.35 11.20 10.98
CA PRO A 237 29.51 10.96 10.14
C PRO A 237 30.73 11.82 10.49
N SER A 238 30.58 12.87 11.31
CA SER A 238 31.72 13.63 11.85
C SER A 238 32.53 12.81 12.87
N ARG A 239 31.89 11.81 13.49
CA ARG A 239 32.46 10.96 14.55
C ARG A 239 32.81 9.56 14.04
N LEU A 240 32.01 9.04 13.12
CA LEU A 240 32.08 7.67 12.64
C LEU A 240 32.15 7.63 11.12
N ASN A 241 32.73 6.56 10.58
CA ASN A 241 32.82 6.41 9.14
C ASN A 241 31.43 6.19 8.53
N ILE A 242 31.05 7.03 7.57
CA ILE A 242 29.73 7.02 6.93
C ILE A 242 29.32 5.63 6.38
N ALA A 243 30.24 4.89 5.75
CA ALA A 243 29.93 3.57 5.20
C ALA A 243 29.59 2.54 6.30
N CYS A 244 30.22 2.64 7.48
CA CYS A 244 29.86 1.81 8.63
C CYS A 244 28.46 2.16 9.15
N ILE A 245 28.09 3.45 9.15
CA ILE A 245 26.77 3.91 9.58
C ILE A 245 25.70 3.38 8.62
N GLU A 246 25.87 3.61 7.31
CA GLU A 246 24.95 3.13 6.28
C GLU A 246 24.78 1.60 6.33
N HIS A 247 25.88 0.86 6.47
CA HIS A 247 25.82 -0.60 6.58
C HIS A 247 25.11 -1.08 7.86
N ALA A 248 25.34 -0.42 9.00
CA ALA A 248 24.66 -0.75 10.25
C ALA A 248 23.15 -0.51 10.16
N LEU A 249 22.74 0.64 9.63
CA LEU A 249 21.32 0.98 9.45
C LEU A 249 20.64 0.05 8.43
N GLU A 250 21.36 -0.37 7.39
CA GLU A 250 20.85 -1.35 6.44
C GLU A 250 20.66 -2.72 7.11
N LYS A 251 21.64 -3.16 7.91
CA LYS A 251 21.54 -4.41 8.67
C LYS A 251 20.39 -4.37 9.67
N LEU A 252 20.13 -3.23 10.31
CA LEU A 252 19.02 -3.03 11.24
C LEU A 252 17.67 -3.22 10.54
N PHE A 253 17.50 -2.67 9.33
CA PHE A 253 16.29 -2.87 8.53
C PHE A 253 16.03 -4.36 8.20
N HIS A 254 17.10 -5.11 7.95
CA HIS A 254 17.00 -6.53 7.59
C HIS A 254 16.75 -7.46 8.79
N LEU A 255 16.80 -6.98 10.03
CA LEU A 255 16.45 -7.79 11.21
C LEU A 255 14.98 -8.22 11.18
N ARG A 256 14.10 -7.44 10.53
CA ARG A 256 12.63 -7.63 10.50
C ARG A 256 11.96 -7.59 11.88
N GLU A 257 12.72 -7.25 12.91
CA GLU A 257 12.29 -7.07 14.30
C GLU A 257 12.61 -5.66 14.78
N CYS A 258 11.91 -5.22 15.83
CA CYS A 258 12.15 -3.92 16.43
C CYS A 258 13.37 -4.00 17.34
N CYS A 259 14.35 -3.13 17.15
CA CYS A 259 15.52 -3.04 18.01
C CYS A 259 15.22 -2.13 19.20
N TYR A 260 14.93 -2.74 20.36
CA TYR A 260 14.60 -2.03 21.61
C TYR A 260 15.83 -1.50 22.36
N ASP A 261 17.05 -1.86 21.94
CA ASP A 261 18.31 -1.31 22.46
C ASP A 261 19.25 -0.92 21.30
N PRO A 262 18.93 0.16 20.57
CA PRO A 262 19.67 0.52 19.37
C PRO A 262 21.10 0.98 19.65
N LEU A 263 21.37 1.58 20.81
CA LEU A 263 22.70 2.09 21.16
C LEU A 263 23.69 0.94 21.38
N ASN A 264 23.33 -0.05 22.19
CA ASN A 264 24.20 -1.20 22.41
C ASN A 264 24.36 -2.01 21.12
N TRP A 265 23.27 -2.19 20.36
CA TRP A 265 23.33 -2.90 19.09
C TRP A 265 24.29 -2.23 18.09
N LEU A 266 24.19 -0.90 17.92
CA LEU A 266 25.09 -0.14 17.04
C LEU A 266 26.54 -0.20 17.53
N SER A 267 26.77 -0.03 18.83
CA SER A 267 28.09 -0.14 19.45
C SER A 267 28.76 -1.47 19.12
N GLU A 268 28.03 -2.59 19.29
CA GLU A 268 28.53 -3.90 18.93
C GLU A 268 28.88 -4.03 17.45
N GLN A 269 28.03 -3.50 16.55
CA GLN A 269 28.31 -3.55 15.12
C GLN A 269 29.59 -2.76 14.80
N TYR A 270 29.77 -1.57 15.36
CA TYR A 270 30.95 -0.76 15.14
C TYR A 270 32.23 -1.41 15.69
N ILE A 271 32.15 -2.08 16.86
CA ILE A 271 33.25 -2.90 17.38
C ILE A 271 33.57 -4.03 16.40
N LYS A 272 32.57 -4.75 15.89
CA LYS A 272 32.75 -5.83 14.88
C LYS A 272 33.44 -5.27 13.62
N TYR A 273 33.00 -4.13 13.10
CA TYR A 273 33.59 -3.53 11.91
C TYR A 273 35.03 -3.05 12.13
N SER A 274 35.35 -2.50 13.30
CA SER A 274 36.72 -2.08 13.63
C SER A 274 37.69 -3.27 13.65
N LYS A 275 37.24 -4.44 14.14
CA LYS A 275 38.00 -5.69 14.12
C LYS A 275 38.17 -6.23 12.69
N SER A 276 37.11 -6.19 11.88
CA SER A 276 37.13 -6.66 10.48
C SER A 276 37.84 -5.72 9.49
N ARG A 277 38.02 -4.44 9.83
CA ARG A 277 38.84 -3.50 9.01
C ARG A 277 40.32 -3.89 8.95
N ARG A 278 40.82 -4.67 9.93
CA ARG A 278 42.16 -5.27 9.85
C ARG A 278 42.25 -6.38 8.79
N THR A 279 41.11 -6.90 8.30
CA THR A 279 41.00 -7.99 7.32
C THR A 279 40.41 -7.57 5.96
N ARG A 280 40.32 -6.25 5.66
CA ARG A 280 39.99 -5.70 4.33
C ARG A 280 38.67 -6.22 3.71
N THR A 281 37.67 -6.47 4.55
CA THR A 281 36.31 -6.89 4.15
C THR A 281 35.27 -6.00 4.82
N LEU A 282 35.17 -4.74 4.36
CA LEU A 282 33.91 -4.02 4.49
C LEU A 282 33.15 -4.28 3.19
N PRO A 283 31.88 -4.73 3.22
CA PRO A 283 31.07 -4.75 2.01
C PRO A 283 30.94 -3.30 1.57
N GLU A 284 31.59 -2.92 0.46
CA GLU A 284 31.21 -1.70 -0.21
C GLU A 284 29.75 -1.90 -0.60
N LEU A 285 28.86 -1.05 -0.07
CA LEU A 285 27.51 -0.87 -0.60
C LEU A 285 27.67 -0.17 -1.96
N LEU A 286 28.30 -0.85 -2.92
CA LEU A 286 28.38 -0.36 -4.29
C LEU A 286 26.94 -0.34 -4.80
N PRO A 287 26.46 0.81 -5.32
CA PRO A 287 25.23 0.82 -6.07
C PRO A 287 25.37 -0.23 -7.17
N ILE A 288 24.52 -1.26 -7.14
CA ILE A 288 24.44 -2.23 -8.24
C ILE A 288 24.30 -1.39 -9.50
N ALA A 289 25.23 -1.54 -10.45
CA ALA A 289 25.17 -0.84 -11.72
C ALA A 289 23.80 -1.12 -12.33
N LEU A 290 22.98 -0.08 -12.44
CA LEU A 290 21.62 -0.20 -12.95
C LEU A 290 21.68 -0.42 -14.45
N GLU A 291 20.74 -1.21 -14.96
CA GLU A 291 20.52 -1.31 -16.41
C GLU A 291 20.17 0.06 -17.01
N ASP A 292 20.52 0.25 -18.28
CA ASP A 292 20.25 1.48 -19.03
C ASP A 292 18.77 1.86 -18.96
N GLY A 293 18.50 3.03 -18.38
CA GLY A 293 17.15 3.59 -18.24
C GLY A 293 16.50 3.38 -16.88
N LEU A 294 17.18 2.76 -15.91
CA LEU A 294 16.74 2.70 -14.52
C LEU A 294 17.41 3.80 -13.67
N VAL A 295 16.74 4.19 -12.60
CA VAL A 295 17.23 5.17 -11.62
C VAL A 295 16.74 4.80 -10.23
N TYR A 296 17.61 4.96 -9.23
CA TYR A 296 17.27 4.78 -7.83
C TYR A 296 16.50 5.99 -7.30
N VAL A 297 15.25 5.77 -6.88
CA VAL A 297 14.37 6.84 -6.42
C VAL A 297 13.83 6.51 -5.04
N ARG A 298 13.78 7.52 -4.17
CA ARG A 298 13.11 7.41 -2.87
C ARG A 298 11.63 7.69 -3.00
N LYS A 299 10.83 6.98 -2.21
CA LYS A 299 9.38 7.08 -2.22
C LYS A 299 8.84 7.29 -0.81
N ILE A 300 7.77 8.07 -0.69
CA ILE A 300 6.97 8.16 0.52
C ILE A 300 5.53 7.77 0.20
N LEU A 301 5.00 6.79 0.92
CA LEU A 301 3.56 6.50 0.95
C LEU A 301 2.93 7.31 2.08
N ILE A 302 1.83 7.97 1.80
CA ILE A 302 1.10 8.79 2.77
C ILE A 302 -0.28 8.16 2.93
N THR A 303 -0.55 7.67 4.12
CA THR A 303 -1.87 7.16 4.51
C THR A 303 -2.67 8.26 5.23
N PRO A 304 -3.98 8.06 5.48
CA PRO A 304 -4.77 8.96 6.30
C PRO A 304 -4.14 9.30 7.65
N THR A 305 -3.47 8.35 8.29
CA THR A 305 -2.91 8.50 9.64
C THR A 305 -1.39 8.60 9.70
N ARG A 306 -0.65 8.07 8.69
CA ARG A 306 0.80 7.89 8.76
C ARG A 306 1.52 8.19 7.44
N MET A 307 2.85 8.09 7.47
CA MET A 307 3.74 8.14 6.31
C MET A 307 4.70 6.95 6.42
N TYR A 308 5.09 6.41 5.28
CA TYR A 308 6.04 5.32 5.17
C TYR A 308 7.12 5.66 4.15
N PHE A 309 8.37 5.65 4.60
CA PHE A 309 9.53 5.96 3.77
C PHE A 309 10.02 4.67 3.11
N TYR A 310 10.38 4.76 1.83
CA TYR A 310 10.82 3.64 1.02
C TYR A 310 12.01 4.00 0.14
N GLY A 311 12.75 2.96 -0.21
CA GLY A 311 13.88 3.03 -1.13
C GLY A 311 15.17 3.55 -0.51
N PRO A 312 16.15 3.91 -1.35
CA PRO A 312 16.04 4.03 -2.81
C PRO A 312 15.70 2.71 -3.53
N GLU A 313 14.67 2.73 -4.39
CA GLU A 313 14.25 1.59 -5.21
C GLU A 313 14.54 1.85 -6.68
N ALA A 314 14.91 0.80 -7.43
CA ALA A 314 15.10 0.90 -8.87
C ALA A 314 13.76 1.16 -9.56
N SER A 315 13.69 2.24 -10.34
CA SER A 315 12.51 2.60 -11.12
C SER A 315 12.89 3.00 -12.53
N LEU A 316 11.97 2.85 -13.48
CA LEU A 316 12.16 3.37 -14.83
C LEU A 316 12.32 4.88 -14.77
N SER A 317 13.39 5.36 -15.41
CA SER A 317 13.69 6.77 -15.53
C SER A 317 12.66 7.50 -16.39
N ASN A 318 12.72 8.82 -16.38
CA ASN A 318 11.91 9.69 -17.23
C ASN A 318 12.78 10.83 -17.76
N ARG A 319 12.24 11.62 -18.70
CA ARG A 319 13.00 12.69 -19.36
C ARG A 319 13.59 13.68 -18.36
N VAL A 320 12.83 14.04 -17.32
CA VAL A 320 13.27 15.01 -16.32
C VAL A 320 14.42 14.45 -15.50
N LEU A 321 14.30 13.25 -14.94
CA LEU A 321 15.37 12.66 -14.11
C LEU A 321 16.68 12.49 -14.90
N ARG A 322 16.60 12.13 -16.20
CA ARG A 322 17.79 12.05 -17.07
C ARG A 322 18.48 13.39 -17.28
N SER A 323 17.74 14.50 -17.25
CA SER A 323 18.33 15.84 -17.38
C SER A 323 19.01 16.33 -16.10
N TYR A 324 18.85 15.65 -14.97
CA TYR A 324 19.42 16.05 -13.68
C TYR A 324 20.00 14.86 -12.89
N PRO A 325 21.02 14.16 -13.43
CA PRO A 325 21.60 12.98 -12.78
C PRO A 325 22.25 13.29 -11.43
N ASP A 326 22.78 14.50 -11.23
CA ASP A 326 23.40 14.92 -9.97
C ASP A 326 22.38 15.29 -8.88
N ASP A 327 21.10 15.44 -9.26
CA ASP A 327 20.02 15.92 -8.39
C ASP A 327 19.01 14.82 -8.05
N ILE A 328 19.30 13.54 -8.34
CA ILE A 328 18.36 12.43 -8.08
C ILE A 328 17.92 12.37 -6.61
N ASP A 329 18.84 12.64 -5.68
CA ASP A 329 18.53 12.72 -4.24
C ASP A 329 17.65 13.92 -3.86
N ASN A 330 17.38 14.85 -4.78
CA ASN A 330 16.46 15.97 -4.63
C ASN A 330 15.08 15.66 -5.25
N PHE A 331 14.91 14.55 -5.97
CA PHE A 331 13.59 14.08 -6.40
C PHE A 331 13.00 13.09 -5.40
N LEU A 332 11.70 13.23 -5.15
CA LEU A 332 10.96 12.37 -4.24
C LEU A 332 9.64 11.96 -4.89
N ARG A 333 9.35 10.65 -4.94
CA ARG A 333 8.05 10.16 -5.37
C ARG A 333 7.11 10.06 -4.17
N VAL A 334 5.95 10.69 -4.26
CA VAL A 334 4.94 10.67 -3.20
C VAL A 334 3.69 9.98 -3.72
N SER A 335 3.09 9.08 -2.94
CA SER A 335 1.82 8.42 -3.26
C SER A 335 0.85 8.52 -2.09
N PHE A 336 -0.40 8.87 -2.36
CA PHE A 336 -1.47 8.89 -1.36
C PHE A 336 -2.29 7.60 -1.47
N VAL A 337 -2.23 6.79 -0.42
CA VAL A 337 -2.82 5.44 -0.34
C VAL A 337 -3.72 5.34 0.89
N ASP A 338 -4.55 4.32 0.95
CA ASP A 338 -5.32 3.98 2.15
C ASP A 338 -4.42 3.23 3.17
N GLU A 339 -4.91 2.95 4.37
CA GLU A 339 -4.12 2.29 5.43
C GLU A 339 -3.67 0.87 5.07
N ASP A 340 -4.41 0.20 4.19
CA ASP A 340 -4.06 -1.11 3.63
C ASP A 340 -3.05 -1.03 2.46
N GLY A 341 -2.56 0.18 2.16
CA GLY A 341 -1.66 0.46 1.05
C GLY A 341 -2.34 0.47 -0.33
N GLN A 342 -3.66 0.26 -0.39
CA GLN A 342 -4.43 0.30 -1.62
C GLN A 342 -4.73 1.74 -2.05
N LYS A 343 -5.36 1.86 -3.22
CA LYS A 343 -5.71 3.16 -3.77
C LYS A 343 -6.75 3.87 -2.90
N LEU A 344 -6.41 5.09 -2.46
CA LEU A 344 -7.36 5.96 -1.79
C LEU A 344 -8.45 6.45 -2.77
N TYR A 345 -9.72 6.19 -2.44
CA TYR A 345 -10.86 6.56 -3.29
C TYR A 345 -11.41 7.96 -2.97
N ALA A 346 -12.01 8.60 -3.97
CA ALA A 346 -12.58 9.95 -3.84
C ALA A 346 -13.66 10.06 -2.75
N THR A 347 -14.38 8.98 -2.46
CA THR A 347 -15.38 8.89 -1.39
C THR A 347 -14.79 9.13 0.00
N ALA A 348 -13.51 8.81 0.22
CA ALA A 348 -12.80 9.07 1.47
C ALA A 348 -12.43 10.57 1.63
N LEU A 349 -12.35 11.31 0.53
CA LEU A 349 -12.03 12.75 0.53
C LEU A 349 -13.28 13.62 0.65
N SER A 350 -14.37 13.19 0.01
CA SER A 350 -15.66 13.88 0.01
C SER A 350 -16.79 12.85 0.05
N PRO A 351 -17.34 12.54 1.23
CA PRO A 351 -18.50 11.68 1.40
C PRO A 351 -19.69 12.22 0.62
N ARG A 352 -20.51 11.32 0.08
CA ARG A 352 -21.75 11.67 -0.61
C ARG A 352 -22.88 11.90 0.40
N THR A 353 -22.76 12.91 1.26
CA THR A 353 -23.86 13.34 2.15
C THR A 353 -24.61 14.52 1.50
N SER A 354 -25.94 14.51 1.63
CA SER A 354 -26.86 15.25 0.76
C SER A 354 -27.21 16.68 1.18
N SER A 355 -26.50 17.31 2.14
CA SER A 355 -27.07 18.52 2.77
C SER A 355 -26.10 19.58 3.32
N SER A 356 -24.93 19.81 2.71
CA SER A 356 -24.06 20.92 3.17
C SER A 356 -23.25 21.57 2.05
N THR A 357 -22.69 22.75 2.34
CA THR A 357 -21.83 23.54 1.44
C THR A 357 -20.54 22.78 1.09
N ASP A 358 -19.87 23.11 -0.02
CA ASP A 358 -18.72 22.32 -0.52
C ASP A 358 -17.50 22.29 0.42
N GLU A 359 -17.39 23.24 1.36
CA GLU A 359 -16.35 23.26 2.40
C GLU A 359 -16.63 22.26 3.53
N GLU A 360 -17.91 22.05 3.90
CA GLU A 360 -18.34 21.13 4.96
C GLU A 360 -18.28 19.65 4.53
N LYS A 361 -18.19 19.37 3.23
CA LYS A 361 -18.06 18.01 2.68
C LYS A 361 -16.65 17.42 2.76
N ARG A 362 -15.62 18.24 3.01
CA ARG A 362 -14.22 17.79 2.96
C ARG A 362 -13.80 17.11 4.26
N THR A 363 -13.25 15.91 4.14
CA THR A 363 -12.78 15.13 5.30
C THR A 363 -11.45 15.66 5.85
N GLY A 364 -11.08 15.19 7.06
CA GLY A 364 -9.73 15.40 7.58
C GLY A 364 -8.63 14.89 6.63
N ILE A 365 -8.90 13.81 5.91
CA ILE A 365 -8.01 13.23 4.89
C ILE A 365 -7.76 14.23 3.76
N TYR A 366 -8.82 14.86 3.25
CA TYR A 366 -8.67 15.90 2.23
C TYR A 366 -7.77 17.05 2.70
N ARG A 367 -8.00 17.56 3.92
CA ARG A 367 -7.20 18.66 4.48
C ARG A 367 -5.74 18.26 4.66
N ARG A 368 -5.49 17.03 5.12
CA ARG A 368 -4.13 16.46 5.26
C ARG A 368 -3.40 16.43 3.92
N ILE A 369 -4.01 15.86 2.89
CA ILE A 369 -3.43 15.80 1.54
C ILE A 369 -3.15 17.21 1.01
N LEU A 370 -4.12 18.12 1.11
CA LEU A 370 -3.98 19.49 0.64
C LEU A 370 -2.85 20.24 1.37
N SER A 371 -2.71 20.01 2.68
CA SER A 371 -1.66 20.60 3.51
C SER A 371 -0.27 20.17 3.02
N ILE A 372 -0.09 18.89 2.69
CA ILE A 372 1.16 18.33 2.17
C ILE A 372 1.47 18.87 0.77
N LEU A 373 0.48 18.91 -0.12
CA LEU A 373 0.64 19.47 -1.46
C LEU A 373 1.02 20.97 -1.45
N ARG A 374 0.46 21.74 -0.51
CA ARG A 374 0.70 23.19 -0.42
C ARG A 374 2.03 23.55 0.22
N ASN A 375 2.36 22.90 1.33
CA ASN A 375 3.51 23.34 2.13
C ASN A 375 4.75 22.47 1.89
N GLY A 376 4.61 21.32 1.23
CA GLY A 376 5.70 20.38 0.99
C GLY A 376 6.02 19.49 2.19
N ILE A 377 7.16 18.80 2.11
CA ILE A 377 7.69 17.89 3.14
C ILE A 377 9.14 18.28 3.44
N ASP A 378 9.46 18.54 4.70
CA ASP A 378 10.81 18.90 5.16
C ASP A 378 11.51 17.66 5.74
N ILE A 379 12.65 17.27 5.16
CA ILE A 379 13.46 16.11 5.61
C ILE A 379 14.94 16.48 5.52
N GLY A 380 15.63 16.56 6.66
CA GLY A 380 17.09 16.70 6.69
C GLY A 380 17.62 17.93 5.96
N GLY A 381 16.99 19.08 6.21
CA GLY A 381 17.34 20.34 5.54
C GLY A 381 16.89 20.45 4.08
N LYS A 382 16.27 19.41 3.51
CA LYS A 382 15.65 19.46 2.18
C LYS A 382 14.15 19.69 2.30
N LYS A 383 13.65 20.74 1.63
CA LYS A 383 12.22 21.02 1.52
C LYS A 383 11.70 20.56 0.17
N PHE A 384 10.94 19.46 0.16
CA PHE A 384 10.36 18.88 -1.03
C PHE A 384 9.01 19.54 -1.36
N GLU A 385 8.96 20.29 -2.45
CA GLU A 385 7.75 20.95 -2.96
C GLU A 385 7.16 20.22 -4.17
N THR A 386 5.85 20.37 -4.42
CA THR A 386 5.20 19.73 -5.56
C THR A 386 5.83 20.19 -6.88
N LEU A 387 6.31 19.21 -7.66
CA LEU A 387 6.93 19.45 -8.95
C LEU A 387 5.91 19.29 -10.08
N ALA A 388 5.44 18.05 -10.29
CA ALA A 388 4.47 17.68 -11.32
C ALA A 388 4.03 16.20 -11.15
N PHE A 389 3.11 15.75 -12.00
CA PHE A 389 2.66 14.35 -12.08
C PHE A 389 2.30 14.02 -13.53
N SER A 390 2.52 12.78 -13.95
CA SER A 390 1.99 12.27 -15.22
C SER A 390 0.55 11.77 -15.05
N ASN A 391 -0.14 11.50 -16.16
CA ASN A 391 -1.51 10.96 -16.13
C ASN A 391 -1.58 9.56 -15.49
N SER A 392 -0.56 8.71 -15.67
CA SER A 392 -0.52 7.39 -15.02
C SER A 392 -0.32 7.55 -13.51
N GLN A 393 0.57 8.46 -13.10
CA GLN A 393 0.83 8.74 -11.70
C GLN A 393 -0.40 9.32 -11.00
N LEU A 394 -1.13 10.23 -11.65
CA LEU A 394 -2.37 10.78 -11.12
C LEU A 394 -3.43 9.70 -10.90
N LYS A 395 -3.54 8.70 -11.80
CA LYS A 395 -4.43 7.54 -11.62
C LYS A 395 -4.03 6.68 -10.42
N GLU A 396 -2.76 6.68 -10.05
CA GLU A 396 -2.21 6.00 -8.86
C GLU A 396 -2.16 6.92 -7.62
N ASN A 397 -2.78 8.11 -7.66
CA ASN A 397 -2.69 9.13 -6.62
C ASN A 397 -1.24 9.48 -6.23
N SER A 398 -0.34 9.55 -7.22
CA SER A 398 1.08 9.80 -7.03
C SER A 398 1.59 11.01 -7.81
N LEU A 399 2.69 11.59 -7.34
CA LEU A 399 3.33 12.76 -7.93
C LEU A 399 4.81 12.83 -7.59
N TRP A 400 5.51 13.71 -8.30
CA TRP A 400 6.89 14.07 -8.01
C TRP A 400 6.96 15.33 -7.17
N MET A 401 7.79 15.31 -6.14
CA MET A 401 8.26 16.48 -5.42
C MET A 401 9.74 16.71 -5.66
N PHE A 402 10.19 17.95 -5.52
CA PHE A 402 11.58 18.34 -5.69
C PHE A 402 12.07 19.21 -4.54
N ALA A 403 13.28 18.93 -4.07
CA ALA A 403 13.97 19.77 -3.10
C ALA A 403 14.87 20.77 -3.81
N SER A 404 14.49 22.05 -3.77
CA SER A 404 15.27 23.13 -4.38
C SER A 404 16.67 23.25 -3.76
N ARG A 405 17.66 23.63 -4.56
CA ARG A 405 19.03 23.93 -4.14
C ARG A 405 19.52 25.23 -4.79
N PRO A 406 20.64 25.81 -4.33
CA PRO A 406 21.23 26.97 -5.00
C PRO A 406 21.43 26.69 -6.51
N GLY A 407 20.85 27.56 -7.34
CA GLY A 407 20.90 27.47 -8.80
C GLY A 407 19.90 26.53 -9.46
N LEU A 408 19.03 25.85 -8.71
CA LEU A 408 18.01 24.96 -9.27
C LEU A 408 16.75 24.86 -8.39
N THR A 409 15.63 25.37 -8.90
CA THR A 409 14.32 25.29 -8.24
C THR A 409 13.33 24.42 -9.02
N ALA A 410 12.20 24.04 -8.38
CA ALA A 410 11.12 23.35 -9.10
C ALA A 410 10.52 24.20 -10.24
N VAL A 411 10.54 25.54 -10.11
CA VAL A 411 10.10 26.47 -11.15
C VAL A 411 11.04 26.39 -12.35
N ASP A 412 12.36 26.40 -12.14
CA ASP A 412 13.36 26.29 -13.21
C ASP A 412 13.22 24.96 -13.96
N ILE A 413 12.96 23.87 -13.22
CA ILE A 413 12.74 22.55 -13.80
C ILE A 413 11.47 22.57 -14.67
N ARG A 414 10.35 23.14 -14.19
CA ARG A 414 9.12 23.28 -14.99
C ARG A 414 9.31 24.15 -16.23
N ALA A 415 10.05 25.25 -16.12
CA ALA A 415 10.34 26.14 -17.25
C ALA A 415 11.16 25.45 -18.35
N ARG A 416 12.03 24.50 -18.00
CA ARG A 416 12.80 23.71 -18.98
C ARG A 416 12.01 22.54 -19.60
N MET A 417 10.78 22.27 -19.18
CA MET A 417 9.99 21.17 -19.75
C MET A 417 9.34 21.50 -21.10
N GLY A 418 9.23 22.78 -21.44
CA GLY A 418 8.63 23.26 -22.68
C GLY A 418 7.97 24.63 -22.50
N ASP A 419 7.48 25.18 -23.60
CA ASP A 419 6.67 26.39 -23.57
C ASP A 419 5.19 26.03 -23.38
N PHE A 420 4.58 26.65 -22.37
CA PHE A 420 3.18 26.46 -21.99
C PHE A 420 2.44 27.79 -21.83
N SER A 421 3.01 28.93 -22.27
CA SER A 421 2.45 30.28 -22.09
C SER A 421 1.00 30.39 -22.59
N ASP A 422 0.67 29.67 -23.67
CA ASP A 422 -0.62 29.74 -24.34
C ASP A 422 -1.70 28.87 -23.66
N MET A 423 -1.32 28.03 -22.69
CA MET A 423 -2.22 27.10 -22.02
C MET A 423 -2.87 27.72 -20.78
N LYS A 424 -4.03 28.35 -20.95
CA LYS A 424 -4.80 28.97 -19.85
C LYS A 424 -5.55 27.97 -18.95
N ASN A 425 -5.83 26.77 -19.44
CA ASN A 425 -6.56 25.76 -18.68
C ASN A 425 -5.60 24.95 -17.79
N VAL A 426 -5.80 25.03 -16.47
CA VAL A 426 -4.92 24.39 -15.46
C VAL A 426 -4.82 22.87 -15.64
N ALA A 427 -5.94 22.19 -15.93
CA ALA A 427 -5.93 20.74 -16.10
C ALA A 427 -5.14 20.33 -17.35
N ARG A 428 -5.33 21.04 -18.47
CA ARG A 428 -4.56 20.84 -19.70
C ARG A 428 -3.08 21.15 -19.50
N TYR A 429 -2.76 22.24 -18.80
CA TYR A 429 -1.40 22.62 -18.44
C TYR A 429 -0.72 21.49 -17.64
N ALA A 430 -1.35 21.03 -16.55
CA ALA A 430 -0.80 19.96 -15.72
C ALA A 430 -0.61 18.65 -16.49
N ALA A 431 -1.59 18.27 -17.32
CA ALA A 431 -1.51 17.07 -18.15
C ALA A 431 -0.36 17.12 -19.18
N ARG A 432 -0.06 18.30 -19.74
CA ARG A 432 1.03 18.50 -20.71
C ARG A 432 2.39 18.58 -20.04
N LEU A 433 2.50 19.30 -18.92
CA LEU A 433 3.69 19.33 -18.07
C LEU A 433 4.07 17.91 -17.61
N GLY A 434 3.08 17.11 -17.24
CA GLY A 434 3.24 15.74 -16.77
C GLY A 434 3.79 14.73 -17.77
N GLN A 435 3.78 15.03 -19.07
CA GLN A 435 4.24 14.10 -20.11
C GLN A 435 5.73 13.76 -19.95
N SER A 436 6.53 14.73 -19.52
CA SER A 436 7.97 14.55 -19.28
C SER A 436 8.30 13.62 -18.10
N PHE A 437 7.31 13.31 -17.24
CA PHE A 437 7.43 12.38 -16.13
C PHE A 437 6.89 10.97 -16.42
N GLY A 438 6.44 10.73 -17.65
CA GLY A 438 6.15 9.36 -18.09
C GLY A 438 7.41 8.50 -18.00
N SER A 439 7.29 7.30 -17.42
CA SER A 439 8.37 6.32 -17.40
C SER A 439 8.74 5.95 -18.84
N SER A 440 10.00 6.13 -19.22
CA SER A 440 10.48 5.88 -20.57
C SER A 440 11.97 5.55 -20.61
N LYS A 441 12.37 4.69 -21.53
CA LYS A 441 13.78 4.50 -21.91
C LYS A 441 14.13 5.50 -23.02
N GLU A 442 15.33 6.06 -22.97
CA GLU A 442 15.81 6.93 -24.05
C GLU A 442 16.23 6.08 -25.26
N ALA A 443 15.53 6.26 -26.37
CA ALA A 443 15.77 5.48 -27.58
C ALA A 443 16.92 6.08 -28.40
N LEU A 444 16.79 7.32 -28.86
CA LEU A 444 17.81 8.02 -29.65
C LEU A 444 17.57 9.54 -29.58
N HIS A 445 18.63 10.33 -29.69
CA HIS A 445 18.52 11.74 -29.99
C HIS A 445 18.42 11.95 -31.51
N VAL A 446 17.30 12.51 -31.97
CA VAL A 446 17.08 12.89 -33.38
C VAL A 446 17.31 14.40 -33.52
N ASN A 447 18.05 14.83 -34.54
CA ASN A 447 18.27 16.25 -34.79
C ASN A 447 16.99 16.90 -35.33
N GLY A 448 16.73 18.18 -35.02
CA GLY A 448 15.60 18.91 -35.58
C GLY A 448 15.60 18.96 -37.12
N SER A 449 16.76 18.87 -37.78
CA SER A 449 16.85 18.77 -39.25
C SER A 449 16.34 17.45 -39.82
N GLU A 450 16.15 16.43 -38.97
CA GLU A 450 15.64 15.10 -39.35
C GLU A 450 14.16 14.93 -38.95
N VAL A 451 13.50 16.01 -38.52
CA VAL A 451 12.10 16.02 -38.08
C VAL A 451 11.26 16.86 -39.03
N ASP A 452 10.34 16.20 -39.74
CA ASP A 452 9.36 16.88 -40.60
C ASP A 452 8.00 17.01 -39.89
N GLU A 453 7.48 18.24 -39.83
CA GLU A 453 6.10 18.49 -39.41
C GLU A 453 5.13 18.18 -40.55
N ILE A 454 4.32 17.14 -40.38
CA ILE A 454 3.35 16.70 -41.39
C ILE A 454 1.95 17.19 -40.99
N PRO A 455 1.21 17.88 -41.87
CA PRO A 455 -0.17 18.27 -41.61
C PRO A 455 -1.06 17.06 -41.27
N GLY A 456 -2.00 17.26 -40.35
CA GLY A 456 -2.97 16.23 -40.01
C GLY A 456 -3.83 15.84 -41.23
N ILE A 457 -4.17 14.55 -41.33
CA ILE A 457 -5.12 14.06 -42.35
C ILE A 457 -6.52 14.41 -41.88
N GLU A 458 -7.12 15.39 -42.54
CA GLU A 458 -8.42 15.94 -42.18
C GLU A 458 -9.47 15.68 -43.26
N THR A 459 -10.73 15.46 -42.86
CA THR A 459 -11.89 15.46 -43.76
C THR A 459 -13.01 16.28 -43.16
N GLU A 460 -13.93 16.76 -43.99
CA GLU A 460 -15.13 17.45 -43.54
C GLU A 460 -16.37 16.67 -43.98
N ARG A 461 -17.25 16.34 -43.03
CA ARG A 461 -18.51 15.64 -43.30
C ARG A 461 -19.64 16.30 -42.53
N GLY A 462 -20.62 16.87 -43.25
CA GLY A 462 -21.76 17.56 -42.65
C GLY A 462 -21.38 18.80 -41.85
N GLY A 463 -20.34 19.54 -42.26
CA GLY A 463 -19.85 20.73 -41.55
C GLY A 463 -19.00 20.44 -40.30
N ILE A 464 -18.74 19.16 -40.01
CA ILE A 464 -17.86 18.75 -38.90
C ILE A 464 -16.51 18.31 -39.50
N LYS A 465 -15.44 18.92 -38.99
CA LYS A 465 -14.05 18.59 -39.33
C LYS A 465 -13.56 17.43 -38.48
N TYR A 466 -13.08 16.38 -39.11
CA TYR A 466 -12.52 15.19 -38.46
C TYR A 466 -11.04 15.05 -38.80
N THR A 467 -10.21 14.78 -37.79
CA THR A 467 -8.77 14.51 -37.96
C THR A 467 -8.53 13.01 -37.75
N PHE A 468 -8.11 12.30 -38.80
CA PHE A 468 -7.86 10.85 -38.77
C PHE A 468 -6.48 10.48 -38.27
N SER A 469 -5.54 11.43 -38.30
CA SER A 469 -4.16 11.21 -37.87
C SER A 469 -3.88 11.79 -36.47
N ASP A 470 -4.90 12.00 -35.65
CA ASP A 470 -4.69 12.50 -34.29
C ASP A 470 -3.89 11.50 -33.45
N GLY A 471 -2.80 11.98 -32.85
CA GLY A 471 -1.92 11.18 -32.00
C GLY A 471 -0.99 10.18 -32.71
N ILE A 472 -0.87 10.23 -34.04
CA ILE A 472 0.02 9.34 -34.80
C ILE A 472 1.03 10.11 -35.65
N GLY A 473 2.18 9.49 -35.90
CA GLY A 473 3.25 10.02 -36.76
C GLY A 473 3.96 8.89 -37.49
N LYS A 474 4.94 9.23 -38.34
CA LYS A 474 5.78 8.26 -39.06
C LYS A 474 7.22 8.38 -38.60
N ILE A 475 7.94 7.26 -38.59
CA ILE A 475 9.39 7.19 -38.42
C ILE A 475 10.00 6.46 -39.61
N SER A 476 11.26 6.73 -39.93
CA SER A 476 11.98 5.98 -40.96
C SER A 476 12.18 4.53 -40.55
N ALA A 477 12.31 3.63 -41.54
CA ALA A 477 12.60 2.23 -41.28
C ALA A 477 13.92 2.04 -40.51
N ASP A 478 14.93 2.85 -40.83
CA ASP A 478 16.22 2.82 -40.14
C ASP A 478 16.09 3.22 -38.66
N LEU A 479 15.33 4.27 -38.36
CA LEU A 479 15.07 4.67 -36.98
C LEU A 479 14.31 3.58 -36.23
N ALA A 480 13.32 2.94 -36.85
CA ALA A 480 12.60 1.82 -36.26
C ALA A 480 13.53 0.63 -35.95
N HIS A 481 14.47 0.30 -36.86
CA HIS A 481 15.46 -0.76 -36.64
C HIS A 481 16.45 -0.44 -35.52
N ILE A 482 16.87 0.82 -35.38
CA ILE A 482 17.73 1.26 -34.28
C ILE A 482 17.00 1.13 -32.94
N VAL A 483 15.75 1.60 -32.87
CA VAL A 483 14.93 1.53 -31.67
C VAL A 483 14.67 0.07 -31.25
N ALA A 484 14.41 -0.82 -32.22
CA ALA A 484 14.12 -2.24 -31.95
C ALA A 484 15.32 -3.05 -31.42
N ARG A 485 16.55 -2.55 -31.58
CA ARG A 485 17.78 -3.22 -31.09
C ARG A 485 18.15 -2.85 -29.65
N LYS A 486 17.47 -1.87 -29.05
CA LYS A 486 17.67 -1.40 -27.67
C LYS A 486 16.69 -2.03 -26.69
#